data_AF-A0A9K3H0Z8-F1
#
_entry.id   AF-A0A9K3H0Z8-F1
#
_cell.length_a   1.000
_cell.length_b   1.000
_cell.length_c   1.000
_cell.angle_alpha   90.00
_cell.angle_beta   90.00
_cell.angle_gamma   90.00
#
_symmetry.space_group_name_H-M   'P 1'
#
loop_
_entity.id
_entity.type
_entity.pdbx_description
1 polymer ?
#
loop_
_entity_poly.entity_id
_entity_poly.type
_entity_poly.pdbx_seq_one_letter_code
_entity_poly.pdbx_strand_id
1 'polypeptide(L)'
;MPAALCGVVGLKPSFGRIPHSGVIPLNWTVGMVGILAGTVEDSLIVSQCLPICLRTTFTVFSYAAMSGEAETSQPTVWFNDCSDEIRTCCLSALDNLHKCYGWQTVEVTIPDIEAMRLAHYVTIGSECSASLSRHMDKQ
;
A
#
# COMPACT_ATOMS: atom_id res chain seq x y z
N MET A 1 -0.18 -7.59 -2.70
CA MET A 1 -0.41 -9.04 -2.82
C MET A 1 0.73 -9.77 -3.52
N PRO A 2 1.06 -9.53 -4.82
CA PRO A 2 2.11 -10.32 -5.49
C PRO A 2 3.47 -10.24 -4.80
N ALA A 3 3.86 -9.05 -4.31
CA ALA A 3 5.11 -8.86 -3.57
C ALA A 3 5.25 -9.79 -2.35
N ALA A 4 4.19 -9.87 -1.53
CA ALA A 4 4.16 -10.69 -0.31
C ALA A 4 4.22 -12.19 -0.63
N LEU A 5 3.57 -12.63 -1.72
CA LEU A 5 3.57 -14.04 -2.14
C LEU A 5 4.90 -14.46 -2.77
N CYS A 6 5.64 -13.53 -3.36
CA CYS A 6 6.92 -13.78 -4.04
C CYS A 6 8.15 -13.45 -3.18
N GLY A 7 7.97 -12.96 -1.94
CA GLY A 7 9.09 -12.60 -1.06
C GLY A 7 9.90 -11.39 -1.56
N VAL A 8 9.25 -10.42 -2.19
CA VAL A 8 9.88 -9.18 -2.70
C VAL A 8 9.21 -7.93 -2.12
N VAL A 9 9.80 -6.76 -2.31
CA VAL A 9 9.25 -5.48 -1.83
C VAL A 9 8.19 -4.96 -2.80
N GLY A 10 7.06 -4.52 -2.26
CA GLY A 10 5.98 -3.89 -3.02
C GLY A 10 5.61 -2.53 -2.43
N LEU A 11 5.90 -1.46 -3.14
CA LEU A 11 5.55 -0.09 -2.76
C LEU A 11 4.30 0.36 -3.52
N LYS A 12 3.23 0.66 -2.77
CA LYS A 12 2.04 1.33 -3.29
C LYS A 12 2.09 2.79 -2.84
N PRO A 13 2.42 3.74 -3.75
CA PRO A 13 2.56 5.14 -3.37
C PRO A 13 1.19 5.76 -3.07
N SER A 14 1.19 6.96 -2.48
CA SER A 14 -0.02 7.75 -2.29
C SER A 14 -0.73 8.01 -3.63
N PHE A 15 -2.06 8.10 -3.57
CA PHE A 15 -2.89 8.36 -4.75
C PHE A 15 -2.41 9.62 -5.50
N GLY A 16 -2.25 9.49 -6.81
CA GLY A 16 -1.81 10.57 -7.68
C GLY A 16 -0.31 10.91 -7.61
N ARG A 17 0.50 10.26 -6.76
CA ARG A 17 1.96 10.50 -6.68
C ARG A 17 2.66 10.27 -8.01
N ILE A 18 2.36 9.14 -8.66
CA ILE A 18 2.83 8.78 -10.00
C ILE A 18 1.67 9.03 -10.97
N PRO A 19 1.90 9.75 -12.09
CA PRO A 19 0.85 10.04 -13.05
C PRO A 19 0.38 8.76 -13.77
N HIS A 20 -0.93 8.68 -14.05
CA HIS A 20 -1.54 7.59 -14.81
C HIS A 20 -1.44 7.75 -16.34
N SER A 21 -0.70 8.77 -16.82
CA SER A 21 -0.54 8.99 -18.26
C SER A 21 0.13 7.78 -18.91
N GLY A 22 -0.52 7.22 -19.94
CA GLY A 22 -0.05 6.01 -20.63
C GLY A 22 -0.43 4.69 -19.95
N VAL A 23 -1.08 4.73 -18.79
CA VAL A 23 -1.66 3.54 -18.14
C VAL A 23 -3.09 3.36 -18.64
N ILE A 24 -3.52 2.11 -18.87
CA ILE A 24 -4.90 1.81 -19.24
C ILE A 24 -5.84 2.32 -18.12
N PRO A 25 -6.82 3.17 -18.41
CA PRO A 25 -7.62 3.87 -17.38
C PRO A 25 -8.73 2.98 -16.81
N LEU A 26 -8.37 1.83 -16.24
CA LEU A 26 -9.32 0.85 -15.70
C LEU A 26 -9.99 1.33 -14.39
N ASN A 27 -9.24 2.02 -13.55
CA ASN A 27 -9.68 2.38 -12.20
C ASN A 27 -9.00 3.68 -11.76
N TRP A 28 -9.55 4.82 -12.16
CA TRP A 28 -8.93 6.13 -11.99
C TRP A 28 -9.07 6.74 -10.58
N THR A 29 -9.96 6.25 -9.72
CA THR A 29 -10.03 6.76 -8.33
C THR A 29 -9.26 5.91 -7.33
N VAL A 30 -9.16 4.60 -7.56
CA VAL A 30 -8.52 3.65 -6.63
C VAL A 30 -7.24 3.02 -7.17
N GLY A 31 -6.96 3.18 -8.46
CA GLY A 31 -5.74 2.72 -9.11
C GLY A 31 -4.54 3.59 -8.77
N MET A 32 -3.38 2.93 -8.66
CA MET A 32 -2.07 3.54 -8.50
C MET A 32 -1.05 2.67 -9.23
N VAL A 33 -0.08 3.31 -9.89
CA VAL A 33 1.13 2.62 -10.34
C VAL A 33 1.97 2.29 -9.11
N GLY A 34 2.27 1.01 -8.91
CA GLY A 34 3.13 0.53 -7.81
C GLY A 34 4.50 0.10 -8.31
N ILE A 35 5.43 -0.09 -7.37
CA ILE A 35 6.80 -0.54 -7.64
C ILE A 35 6.99 -1.91 -6.99
N LEU A 36 7.53 -2.86 -7.75
CA LEU A 36 8.02 -4.15 -7.25
C LEU A 36 9.54 -4.16 -7.37
N ALA A 37 10.25 -4.50 -6.29
CA ALA A 37 11.71 -4.48 -6.26
C ALA A 37 12.27 -5.57 -5.34
N GLY A 38 13.54 -5.95 -5.55
CA GLY A 38 14.22 -6.95 -4.72
C GLY A 38 14.54 -6.44 -3.31
N THR A 39 14.76 -5.13 -3.16
CA THR A 39 15.09 -4.50 -1.88
C THR A 39 14.30 -3.22 -1.64
N VAL A 40 14.29 -2.74 -0.39
CA VAL A 40 13.66 -1.47 -0.02
C VAL A 40 14.38 -0.29 -0.68
N GLU A 41 15.70 -0.33 -0.75
CA GLU A 41 16.53 0.69 -1.40
C GLU A 41 16.21 0.82 -2.89
N ASP A 42 16.14 -0.30 -3.61
CA ASP A 42 15.77 -0.30 -5.03
C ASP A 42 14.37 0.31 -5.25
N SER A 43 13.41 -0.02 -4.38
CA SER A 43 12.05 0.53 -4.47
C SER A 43 12.03 2.06 -4.29
N LEU A 44 12.91 2.59 -3.43
CA LEU A 44 13.05 4.01 -3.17
C LEU A 44 13.72 4.73 -4.35
N ILE A 45 14.82 4.17 -4.88
CA ILE A 45 15.53 4.71 -6.05
C ILE A 45 14.55 4.84 -7.22
N VAL A 46 13.81 3.77 -7.53
CA VAL A 46 12.81 3.79 -8.61
C VAL A 46 11.73 4.83 -8.33
N SER A 47 11.26 4.95 -7.08
CA SER A 47 10.25 5.95 -6.72
C SER A 47 10.73 7.39 -6.90
N GLN A 48 12.03 7.66 -6.78
CA GLN A 48 12.63 8.99 -6.98
C GLN A 48 12.85 9.30 -8.47
N CYS A 49 13.07 8.28 -9.30
CA CYS A 49 13.25 8.43 -10.74
C CYS A 49 11.92 8.61 -11.50
N LEU A 50 10.79 8.19 -10.93
CA LEU A 50 9.48 8.32 -11.58
C LEU A 50 8.95 9.76 -11.49
N PRO A 51 8.24 10.24 -12.53
CA PRO A 51 7.69 11.60 -12.54
C PRO A 51 6.71 11.78 -11.37
N ILE A 52 6.92 12.84 -10.59
CA ILE A 52 6.05 13.20 -9.46
C ILE A 52 4.96 14.14 -9.96
N CYS A 53 3.70 13.81 -9.69
CA CYS A 53 2.63 14.79 -9.83
C CYS A 53 2.71 15.79 -8.66
N LEU A 54 3.13 17.02 -8.96
CA LEU A 54 3.28 18.13 -7.99
C LEU A 54 1.97 18.54 -7.27
N ARG A 55 0.82 17.98 -7.65
CA ARG A 55 -0.45 18.19 -6.91
C ARG A 55 -0.47 17.54 -5.52
N THR A 56 0.44 16.61 -5.24
CA THR A 56 0.61 16.02 -3.91
C THR A 56 1.83 16.64 -3.23
N THR A 57 1.59 17.50 -2.24
CA THR A 57 2.64 18.24 -1.48
C THR A 57 3.45 17.37 -0.51
N PHE A 58 3.49 16.04 -0.69
CA PHE A 58 4.32 15.19 0.16
C PHE A 58 5.79 15.27 -0.27
N THR A 59 6.56 15.88 0.62
CA THR A 59 8.01 16.04 0.58
C THR A 59 8.71 14.74 0.19
N VAL A 60 9.78 14.89 -0.60
CA VAL A 60 10.76 13.84 -0.90
C VAL A 60 11.09 13.10 0.40
N PHE A 61 11.04 11.76 0.39
CA PHE A 61 11.57 10.92 1.46
C PHE A 61 13.04 11.33 1.68
N SER A 62 13.27 12.20 2.64
CA SER A 62 14.59 12.51 3.15
C SER A 62 15.04 11.29 3.97
N TYR A 63 16.28 10.87 3.81
CA TYR A 63 16.97 9.91 4.67
C TYR A 63 17.20 10.49 6.09
N ALA A 64 16.20 11.17 6.65
CA ALA A 64 16.21 11.49 8.06
C ALA A 64 16.07 10.15 8.79
N ALA A 65 17.17 9.71 9.41
CA ALA A 65 17.16 8.62 10.37
C ALA A 65 15.93 8.81 11.27
N MET A 66 15.03 7.81 11.29
CA MET A 66 13.88 7.78 12.19
C MET A 66 14.42 7.69 13.63
N SER A 67 14.77 8.85 14.16
CA SER A 67 15.20 9.09 15.53
C SER A 67 14.03 9.79 16.21
N GLY A 68 13.01 8.99 16.51
CA GLY A 68 11.80 9.41 17.19
C GLY A 68 11.07 8.19 17.69
N GLU A 69 10.52 8.28 18.90
CA GLU A 69 9.54 7.32 19.43
C GLU A 69 8.41 7.23 18.40
N ALA A 70 8.40 6.15 17.62
CA ALA A 70 7.33 5.91 16.66
C ALA A 70 6.35 4.92 17.27
N GLU A 71 5.10 5.32 17.28
CA GLU A 71 3.99 4.47 17.70
C GLU A 71 3.52 3.65 16.49
N THR A 72 3.44 2.34 16.67
CA THR A 72 2.89 1.43 15.66
C THR A 72 1.47 1.07 16.05
N SER A 73 0.48 1.53 15.29
CA SER A 73 -0.91 1.16 15.51
C SER A 73 -1.17 -0.27 15.02
N GLN A 74 -1.64 -1.16 15.90
CA GLN A 74 -1.98 -2.53 15.55
C GLN A 74 -3.48 -2.76 15.78
N PRO A 75 -4.26 -3.03 14.72
CA PRO A 75 -5.66 -3.40 14.88
C PRO A 75 -5.77 -4.87 15.28
N THR A 76 -5.92 -5.15 16.58
CA THR A 76 -5.75 -6.50 17.17
C THR A 76 -6.65 -7.57 16.51
N VAL A 77 -7.92 -7.26 16.26
CA VAL A 77 -8.85 -8.24 15.65
C VAL A 77 -8.49 -8.53 14.20
N TRP A 78 -8.17 -7.50 13.42
CA TRP A 78 -7.86 -7.65 12.00
C TRP A 78 -6.47 -8.24 11.76
N PHE A 79 -5.48 -7.86 12.57
CA PHE A 79 -4.11 -8.37 12.48
C PHE A 79 -4.04 -9.88 12.77
N ASN A 80 -4.86 -10.36 13.71
CA ASN A 80 -4.86 -11.77 14.10
C ASN A 80 -5.69 -12.68 13.17
N ASP A 81 -6.45 -12.12 12.23
CA ASP A 81 -7.24 -12.85 11.24
C ASP A 81 -6.37 -13.39 10.09
N CYS A 82 -5.42 -14.26 10.44
CA CYS A 82 -4.49 -14.92 9.52
C CYS A 82 -3.97 -16.23 10.12
N SER A 83 -3.24 -17.03 9.32
CA SER A 83 -2.61 -18.26 9.80
C SER A 83 -1.55 -17.97 10.89
N ASP A 84 -1.31 -18.94 11.75
CA ASP A 84 -0.41 -18.77 12.89
C ASP A 84 1.04 -18.50 12.44
N GLU A 85 1.47 -19.04 11.30
CA GLU A 85 2.82 -18.81 10.76
C GLU A 85 3.01 -17.34 10.35
N ILE A 86 2.03 -16.76 9.67
CA ILE A 86 2.06 -15.34 9.25
C ILE A 86 2.05 -14.45 10.48
N ARG A 87 1.14 -14.73 11.43
CA ARG A 87 1.00 -13.97 12.68
C ARG A 87 2.30 -13.96 13.47
N THR A 88 2.92 -15.14 13.64
CA THR A 88 4.19 -15.28 14.38
C THR A 88 5.32 -14.52 13.71
N CYS A 89 5.41 -14.59 12.38
CA CYS A 89 6.40 -13.83 11.61
C CYS A 89 6.23 -12.32 11.78
N CYS A 90 5.00 -11.80 11.65
CA CYS A 90 4.72 -10.37 11.82
C CYS A 90 4.95 -9.89 13.26
N LEU A 91 4.57 -10.67 14.28
CA LEU A 91 4.85 -10.35 15.68
C LEU A 91 6.36 -10.32 15.98
N SER A 92 7.13 -11.25 15.39
CA SER A 92 8.59 -11.25 15.52
C SER A 92 9.23 -9.99 14.90
N ALA A 93 8.67 -9.50 13.79
CA ALA A 93 9.12 -8.24 13.19
C ALA A 93 8.80 -7.02 14.09
N LEU A 94 7.63 -6.99 14.73
CA LEU A 94 7.27 -5.93 15.69
C LEU A 94 8.17 -5.95 16.93
N ASP A 95 8.47 -7.14 17.46
CA ASP A 95 9.39 -7.32 18.59
C ASP A 95 10.82 -6.83 18.25
N ASN A 96 11.29 -7.06 17.03
CA ASN A 96 12.56 -6.50 16.56
C ASN A 96 12.53 -4.97 16.51
N LEU A 97 11.42 -4.35 16.08
CA LEU A 97 11.28 -2.88 16.08
C LEU A 97 11.27 -2.33 17.51
N HIS A 98 10.58 -3.00 18.43
CA HIS A 98 10.59 -2.63 19.85
C HIS A 98 12.00 -2.71 20.45
N LYS A 99 12.73 -3.81 20.22
CA LYS A 99 14.08 -4.02 20.75
C LYS A 99 15.13 -3.08 20.17
N CYS A 100 15.09 -2.83 18.86
CA CYS A 100 16.11 -2.03 18.18
C CYS A 100 15.86 -0.53 18.29
N TYR A 101 14.59 -0.11 18.34
CA TYR A 101 14.20 1.30 18.20
C TYR A 101 13.25 1.81 19.28
N GLY A 102 12.84 0.97 20.24
CA GLY A 102 11.94 1.36 21.34
C GLY A 102 10.49 1.60 20.93
N TRP A 103 10.07 1.12 19.76
CA TRP A 103 8.73 1.35 19.22
C TRP A 103 7.66 0.69 20.10
N GLN A 104 6.59 1.41 20.40
CA GLN A 104 5.46 0.91 21.18
C GLN A 104 4.28 0.57 20.26
N THR A 105 3.61 -0.55 20.55
CA THR A 105 2.38 -0.92 19.85
C THR A 105 1.18 -0.28 20.55
N VAL A 106 0.36 0.44 19.77
CA VAL A 106 -0.89 1.03 20.25
C VAL A 106 -2.04 0.23 19.67
N GLU A 107 -2.91 -0.27 20.54
CA GLU A 107 -4.12 -0.96 20.10
C GLU A 107 -5.09 0.04 19.45
N VAL A 108 -5.54 -0.29 18.24
CA VAL A 108 -6.51 0.51 17.50
C VAL A 108 -7.66 -0.35 16.99
N THR A 109 -8.80 0.28 16.72
CA THR A 109 -9.92 -0.37 16.04
C THR A 109 -10.15 0.31 14.70
N ILE A 110 -10.28 -0.48 13.64
CA ILE A 110 -10.69 0.01 12.32
C ILE A 110 -12.19 -0.29 12.18
N PRO A 111 -13.07 0.71 12.23
CA PRO A 111 -14.51 0.50 12.03
C PRO A 111 -14.82 0.17 10.57
N ASP A 112 -16.02 -0.39 10.34
CA ASP A 112 -16.64 -0.49 9.01
C ASP A 112 -15.82 -1.20 7.91
N ILE A 113 -14.98 -2.18 8.28
CA ILE A 113 -14.12 -2.92 7.32
C ILE A 113 -14.94 -3.54 6.18
N GLU A 114 -16.11 -4.12 6.48
CA GLU A 114 -17.00 -4.69 5.46
C GLU A 114 -17.57 -3.62 4.53
N ALA A 115 -17.94 -2.45 5.06
CA ALA A 115 -18.40 -1.34 4.23
C ALA A 115 -17.27 -0.82 3.32
N MET A 116 -16.04 -0.74 3.84
CA MET A 116 -14.84 -0.38 3.05
C MET A 116 -14.60 -1.40 1.92
N ARG A 117 -14.72 -2.70 2.21
CA ARG A 117 -14.58 -3.78 1.21
C ARG A 117 -15.62 -3.65 0.10
N LEU A 118 -16.88 -3.45 0.46
CA LEU A 118 -17.98 -3.28 -0.50
C LEU A 118 -17.84 -2.00 -1.32
N ALA A 119 -17.49 -0.87 -0.69
CA ALA A 119 -17.27 0.40 -1.37
C ALA A 119 -16.14 0.29 -2.41
N HIS A 120 -15.03 -0.35 -2.05
CA HIS A 120 -13.93 -0.58 -2.98
C HIS A 120 -14.35 -1.47 -4.15
N TYR A 121 -15.07 -2.57 -3.89
CA TYR A 121 -15.53 -3.50 -4.93
C TYR A 121 -16.45 -2.82 -5.96
N VAL A 122 -17.43 -2.06 -5.49
CA VAL A 122 -18.35 -1.32 -6.37
C VAL A 122 -17.60 -0.26 -7.17
N THR A 123 -16.69 0.49 -6.51
CA THR A 123 -15.91 1.55 -7.17
C THR A 123 -15.04 0.98 -8.28
N ILE A 124 -14.14 0.03 -7.97
CA ILE A 124 -13.23 -0.54 -8.96
C ILE A 124 -13.98 -1.25 -10.09
N GLY A 125 -15.06 -1.97 -9.77
CA GLY A 125 -15.86 -2.69 -10.75
C GLY A 125 -16.59 -1.75 -11.71
N SER A 126 -17.20 -0.68 -11.18
CA SER A 126 -17.91 0.31 -12.00
C SER A 126 -16.98 1.08 -12.94
N GLU A 127 -15.79 1.46 -12.48
CA GLU A 127 -14.77 2.13 -13.30
C GLU A 127 -14.23 1.21 -14.39
N CYS A 128 -13.91 -0.04 -14.05
CA CYS A 128 -13.43 -1.02 -15.02
C CYS A 128 -14.48 -1.27 -16.10
N SER A 129 -15.74 -1.44 -15.71
CA SER A 129 -16.86 -1.64 -16.63
C SER A 129 -17.04 -0.43 -17.55
N ALA A 130 -17.04 0.79 -17.00
CA ALA A 130 -17.13 2.02 -17.79
C ALA A 130 -15.96 2.15 -18.78
N SER A 131 -14.72 1.85 -18.34
CA SER A 131 -13.53 1.88 -19.21
C SER A 131 -13.61 0.88 -20.35
N LEU A 132 -14.17 -0.31 -20.12
CA LEU A 132 -14.19 -1.40 -21.09
C LEU A 132 -15.44 -1.43 -21.98
N SER A 133 -16.52 -0.75 -21.59
CA SER A 133 -17.82 -0.72 -22.28
C SER A 133 -17.72 -0.62 -23.82
N ARG A 134 -16.96 0.36 -24.31
CA ARG A 134 -16.78 0.63 -25.76
C ARG A 134 -16.14 -0.50 -26.56
N HIS A 135 -15.52 -1.46 -25.89
CA HIS A 135 -14.85 -2.62 -26.50
C HIS A 135 -15.70 -3.89 -26.41
N MET A 136 -16.70 -3.92 -25.51
CA MET A 136 -17.58 -5.07 -25.34
C MET A 136 -18.67 -5.13 -26.41
N ASP A 137 -19.13 -3.97 -26.91
CA ASP A 137 -20.16 -3.88 -27.95
C ASP A 137 -19.65 -4.24 -29.38
N LYS A 138 -18.36 -4.57 -29.52
CA LYS A 138 -17.71 -4.85 -30.81
C LYS A 138 -17.40 -6.34 -31.04
N GLN A 139 -17.90 -7.23 -30.18
CA GLN A 139 -17.86 -8.69 -30.34
C GLN A 139 -19.26 -9.22 -30.63
#